data_AF-A0A351XNA3-F1
#
_entry.id   AF-A0A351XNA3-F1
#
_cell.length_a   1.000
_cell.length_b   1.000
_cell.length_c   1.000
_cell.angle_alpha   90.00
_cell.angle_beta   90.00
_cell.angle_gamma   90.00
#
_symmetry.space_group_name_H-M   'P 1'
#
loop_
_entity.id
_entity.type
_entity.pdbx_description
1 polymer ?
#
loop_
_entity_poly.entity_id
_entity_poly.type
_entity_poly.pdbx_seq_one_letter_code
_entity_poly.pdbx_strand_id
1 'polypeptide(L)'
;RAVYYANLLEVGVGMFYKRRDYSKFVNGEHPVVSFEFLGNDAAGKDVIIVDDMIASGRTVFETAKELRKMNVHKIIICATFGLFSGGTSGIDKAYEQHIF
;
A
#
# COMPACT_ATOMS: atom_id res chain seq x y z
N ARG A 1 -5.87 -12.61 -0.60
CA ARG A 1 -6.42 -12.02 0.65
C ARG A 1 -7.37 -10.87 0.35
N ALA A 2 -6.92 -9.80 -0.32
CA ALA A 2 -7.79 -8.69 -0.73
C ALA A 2 -9.08 -9.14 -1.46
N VAL A 3 -9.00 -10.09 -2.39
CA VAL A 3 -10.17 -10.65 -3.11
C VAL A 3 -11.22 -11.26 -2.18
N TYR A 4 -10.80 -11.96 -1.12
CA TYR A 4 -11.73 -12.57 -0.17
C TYR A 4 -12.54 -11.51 0.59
N TYR A 5 -11.86 -10.49 1.13
CA TYR A 5 -12.52 -9.39 1.82
C TYR A 5 -13.37 -8.54 0.87
N ALA A 6 -12.90 -8.31 -0.36
CA ALA A 6 -13.65 -7.58 -1.37
C ALA A 6 -14.98 -8.30 -1.69
N ASN A 7 -14.97 -9.63 -1.82
CA ASN A 7 -16.19 -10.41 -2.02
C ASN A 7 -17.12 -10.36 -0.81
N LEU A 8 -16.60 -10.44 0.42
CA LEU A 8 -17.41 -10.38 1.64
C LEU A 8 -18.06 -9.00 1.84
N LEU A 9 -17.36 -7.93 1.45
CA LEU A 9 -17.82 -6.54 1.56
C LEU A 9 -18.57 -6.05 0.33
N GLU A 10 -18.68 -6.88 -0.72
CA GLU A 10 -19.30 -6.53 -2.01
C GLU A 10 -18.67 -5.27 -2.66
N VAL A 11 -17.35 -5.13 -2.57
CA VAL A 11 -16.60 -4.00 -3.13
C VAL A 11 -15.62 -4.42 -4.23
N GLY A 12 -15.19 -3.44 -5.04
CA GLY A 12 -14.17 -3.66 -6.06
C GLY A 12 -12.79 -3.95 -5.47
N VAL A 13 -11.98 -4.69 -6.21
CA VAL A 13 -10.57 -4.94 -5.88
C VAL A 13 -9.65 -4.14 -6.80
N GLY A 14 -8.60 -3.56 -6.24
CA GLY A 14 -7.49 -2.95 -6.98
C GLY A 14 -6.15 -3.44 -6.43
N MET A 15 -5.11 -3.37 -7.23
CA MET A 15 -3.75 -3.68 -6.80
C MET A 15 -2.72 -2.80 -7.50
N PHE A 16 -1.61 -2.53 -6.85
CA PHE A 16 -0.46 -1.96 -7.53
C PHE A 16 0.50 -3.07 -7.96
N TYR A 17 0.83 -3.09 -9.24
CA TYR A 17 1.86 -3.96 -9.80
C TYR A 17 3.21 -3.24 -9.78
N LYS A 18 4.14 -3.74 -8.96
CA LYS A 18 5.50 -3.19 -8.82
C LYS A 18 6.49 -4.05 -9.58
N ARG A 19 6.98 -3.56 -10.73
CA ARG A 19 7.97 -4.26 -11.55
C ARG A 19 9.38 -3.83 -11.16
N ARG A 20 10.27 -4.78 -10.87
CA ARG A 20 11.69 -4.54 -10.59
C ARG A 20 12.58 -5.03 -11.73
N ASP A 21 13.69 -4.34 -11.96
CA ASP A 21 14.73 -4.78 -12.91
C ASP A 21 15.71 -5.69 -12.17
N TYR A 22 15.55 -6.99 -12.37
CA TYR A 22 16.40 -8.01 -11.76
C TYR A 22 17.79 -8.13 -12.40
N SER A 23 18.03 -7.48 -13.54
CA SER A 23 19.36 -7.45 -14.18
C SER A 23 20.33 -6.50 -13.46
N LYS A 24 19.81 -5.57 -12.66
CA LYS A 24 20.59 -4.57 -11.93
C LYS A 24 20.43 -4.76 -10.43
N PHE A 25 21.53 -4.64 -9.70
CA PHE A 25 21.54 -4.63 -8.24
C PHE A 25 22.28 -3.39 -7.76
N VAL A 26 21.56 -2.48 -7.11
CA VAL A 26 22.09 -1.16 -6.71
C VAL A 26 21.70 -0.90 -5.27
N ASN A 27 22.67 -0.62 -4.41
CA ASN A 27 22.46 -0.28 -3.00
C ASN A 27 21.63 -1.32 -2.21
N GLY A 28 21.83 -2.61 -2.49
CA GLY A 28 21.17 -3.69 -1.76
C GLY A 28 19.76 -4.04 -2.25
N GLU A 29 19.25 -3.38 -3.30
CA GLU A 29 17.94 -3.67 -3.87
C GLU A 29 17.94 -3.69 -5.40
N HIS A 30 16.97 -4.41 -5.98
CA HIS A 30 16.66 -4.31 -7.41
C HIS A 30 15.79 -3.06 -7.66
N PRO A 31 16.18 -2.18 -8.61
CA PRO A 31 15.48 -0.92 -8.84
C PRO A 31 14.06 -1.16 -9.41
N VAL A 32 13.14 -0.26 -9.08
CA VAL A 32 11.75 -0.30 -9.51
C VAL A 32 11.64 0.34 -10.90
N VAL A 33 11.15 -0.42 -11.87
CA VAL A 33 10.95 0.03 -13.26
C VAL A 33 9.59 0.70 -13.43
N SER A 34 8.55 0.11 -12.84
CA SER A 34 7.21 0.67 -12.89
C SER A 34 6.41 0.33 -11.64
N PHE A 35 5.47 1.21 -11.33
CA PHE A 35 4.52 1.06 -10.24
C PHE A 35 3.15 1.50 -10.76
N GLU A 36 2.34 0.53 -11.15
CA GLU A 36 1.13 0.75 -11.94
C GLU A 36 -0.11 0.29 -11.16
N PHE A 37 -1.14 1.12 -11.13
CA PHE A 37 -2.42 0.75 -10.52
C PHE A 37 -3.26 -0.07 -11.51
N LEU A 38 -3.72 -1.23 -11.05
CA LEU A 38 -4.60 -2.13 -11.77
C LEU A 38 -5.94 -2.19 -11.02
N GLY A 39 -6.95 -1.52 -11.55
CA GLY A 39 -8.28 -1.48 -10.96
C GLY A 39 -9.14 -0.38 -11.58
N ASN A 40 -10.36 -0.25 -11.05
CA ASN A 40 -11.24 0.85 -11.41
C ASN A 40 -10.80 2.16 -10.74
N ASP A 41 -11.21 3.30 -11.29
CA ASP A 41 -10.95 4.62 -10.69
C ASP A 41 -11.34 4.63 -9.19
N ALA A 42 -10.44 5.16 -8.38
CA ALA A 42 -10.53 5.21 -6.93
C ALA A 42 -10.79 6.63 -6.40
N ALA A 43 -10.86 7.64 -7.26
CA ALA A 43 -11.10 9.02 -6.84
C ALA A 43 -12.38 9.15 -6.00
N GLY A 44 -12.28 9.84 -4.87
CA GLY A 44 -13.37 10.05 -3.92
C GLY A 44 -13.81 8.81 -3.13
N LYS A 45 -13.19 7.63 -3.32
CA LYS A 45 -13.58 6.39 -2.63
C LYS A 45 -12.82 6.19 -1.33
N ASP A 46 -13.40 5.40 -0.44
CA ASP A 46 -12.71 4.81 0.70
C ASP A 46 -12.00 3.53 0.26
N VAL A 47 -10.73 3.39 0.62
CA VAL A 47 -9.90 2.26 0.21
C VAL A 47 -9.37 1.53 1.44
N ILE A 48 -9.46 0.19 1.41
CA ILE A 48 -8.87 -0.67 2.43
C ILE A 48 -7.64 -1.35 1.83
N ILE A 49 -6.46 -1.12 2.42
CA ILE A 49 -5.25 -1.86 2.12
C ILE A 49 -5.16 -3.03 3.09
N VAL A 50 -5.11 -4.26 2.58
CA VAL A 50 -5.00 -5.48 3.38
C VAL A 50 -3.63 -6.11 3.16
N ASP A 51 -2.85 -6.24 4.24
CA ASP A 51 -1.59 -6.98 4.23
C ASP A 51 -1.51 -7.99 5.38
N ASP A 52 -0.55 -8.91 5.37
CA ASP A 52 -0.45 -9.99 6.39
C ASP A 52 0.43 -9.48 7.51
N MET A 53 1.54 -8.86 7.16
CA MET A 53 2.46 -8.27 8.11
C MET A 53 2.87 -6.86 7.72
N ILE A 54 3.01 -6.02 8.74
CA ILE A 54 3.64 -4.70 8.63
C ILE A 54 4.90 -4.73 9.48
N ALA A 55 6.05 -4.90 8.82
CA ALA A 55 7.37 -4.81 9.44
C ALA A 55 7.83 -3.36 9.57
N SER A 56 8.32 -2.76 8.48
CA SER A 56 8.69 -1.33 8.44
C SER A 56 7.58 -0.41 7.93
N GLY A 57 6.51 -0.97 7.36
CA GLY A 57 5.42 -0.21 6.73
C GLY A 57 5.74 0.39 5.37
N ARG A 58 6.99 0.31 4.88
CA ARG A 58 7.42 0.98 3.63
C ARG A 58 6.51 0.69 2.43
N THR A 59 6.21 -0.58 2.16
CA THR A 59 5.36 -0.99 1.01
C THR A 59 3.94 -0.43 1.13
N VAL A 60 3.35 -0.48 2.32
CA VAL A 60 2.00 0.02 2.56
C VAL A 60 1.95 1.54 2.44
N PHE A 61 2.98 2.25 2.94
CA PHE A 61 3.06 3.71 2.81
C PHE A 61 3.30 4.17 1.36
N GLU A 62 4.11 3.46 0.59
CA GLU A 62 4.24 3.73 -0.86
C GLU A 62 2.89 3.56 -1.56
N THR A 63 2.17 2.48 -1.26
CA THR A 63 0.82 2.23 -1.80
C THR A 63 -0.16 3.33 -1.41
N ALA A 64 -0.19 3.72 -0.13
CA ALA A 64 -1.07 4.78 0.36
C ALA A 64 -0.76 6.14 -0.29
N LYS A 65 0.52 6.47 -0.48
CA LYS A 65 0.93 7.70 -1.19
C LYS A 65 0.44 7.73 -2.63
N GLU A 66 0.53 6.63 -3.37
CA GLU A 66 -0.01 6.58 -4.74
C GLU A 66 -1.53 6.69 -4.74
N LEU A 67 -2.24 6.05 -3.81
CA LEU A 67 -3.68 6.21 -3.66
C LEU A 67 -4.06 7.66 -3.35
N ARG A 68 -3.30 8.37 -2.50
CA ARG A 68 -3.53 9.80 -2.24
C ARG A 68 -3.39 10.65 -3.50
N LYS A 69 -2.43 10.35 -4.39
CA LYS A 69 -2.31 11.02 -5.70
C LYS A 69 -3.52 10.78 -6.61
N MET A 70 -4.25 9.68 -6.39
CA MET A 70 -5.51 9.37 -7.08
C MET A 70 -6.74 10.03 -6.43
N ASN A 71 -6.56 10.91 -5.45
CA ASN A 71 -7.63 11.65 -4.76
C ASN A 71 -8.67 10.75 -4.06
N VAL A 72 -8.23 9.64 -3.46
CA VAL A 72 -9.09 8.82 -2.59
C VAL A 72 -9.54 9.62 -1.36
N HIS A 73 -10.76 9.36 -0.87
CA HIS A 73 -11.31 10.05 0.30
C HIS A 73 -10.62 9.60 1.59
N LYS A 74 -10.58 8.28 1.84
CA LYS A 74 -9.99 7.69 3.04
C LYS A 74 -9.19 6.44 2.72
N ILE A 75 -8.13 6.20 3.48
CA ILE A 75 -7.34 4.97 3.40
C ILE A 75 -7.37 4.31 4.78
N ILE A 76 -7.69 3.02 4.79
CA ILE A 76 -7.69 2.19 6.01
C ILE A 76 -6.68 1.07 5.77
N ILE A 77 -5.71 0.93 6.67
CA ILE A 77 -4.70 -0.12 6.60
C ILE A 77 -5.07 -1.22 7.60
N CYS A 78 -5.16 -2.45 7.12
CA CYS A 78 -5.40 -3.63 7.94
C CYS A 78 -4.28 -4.65 7.74
N ALA A 79 -3.69 -5.13 8.84
CA ALA A 79 -2.74 -6.22 8.81
C ALA A 79 -2.97 -7.21 9.94
N THR A 80 -2.65 -8.49 9.71
CA THR A 80 -2.74 -9.53 10.74
C THR A 80 -1.65 -9.36 11.79
N PHE A 81 -0.43 -9.03 11.36
CA PHE A 81 0.76 -8.94 12.21
C PHE A 81 1.41 -7.55 12.11
N GLY A 82 1.18 -6.69 13.10
CA GLY A 82 1.91 -5.44 13.27
C GLY A 82 3.27 -5.68 13.92
N LEU A 83 4.26 -6.10 13.13
CA LEU A 83 5.60 -6.46 13.63
C LEU A 83 6.41 -5.22 14.04
N PHE A 84 6.25 -4.11 13.33
CA PHE A 84 6.86 -2.80 13.64
C PHE A 84 8.35 -2.87 13.97
N SER A 85 9.08 -3.73 13.26
CA SER A 85 10.48 -4.07 13.57
C SER A 85 11.46 -2.90 13.43
N GLY A 86 11.06 -1.83 12.73
CA GLY A 86 11.80 -0.56 12.64
C GLY A 86 11.32 0.52 13.61
N GLY A 87 10.47 0.17 14.57
CA GLY A 87 9.76 1.11 15.44
C GLY A 87 8.52 1.74 14.79
N THR A 88 7.77 2.53 15.55
CA THR A 88 6.50 3.14 15.10
C THR A 88 6.67 4.52 14.48
N SER A 89 7.83 5.18 14.64
CA SER A 89 8.02 6.57 14.21
C SER A 89 7.70 6.85 12.73
N GLY A 90 7.91 5.87 11.85
CA GLY A 90 7.52 5.96 10.44
C GLY A 90 6.01 5.92 10.22
N ILE A 91 5.30 5.14 11.03
CA ILE A 91 3.83 5.05 11.05
C ILE A 91 3.25 6.36 11.59
N ASP A 92 3.78 6.84 12.72
CA ASP A 92 3.33 8.07 13.37
C ASP A 92 3.44 9.26 12.42
N LYS A 93 4.61 9.43 11.77
CA LYS A 93 4.81 10.45 10.74
C LYS A 93 3.86 10.31 9.56
N ALA A 94 3.58 9.08 9.12
CA ALA A 94 2.67 8.86 8.00
C ALA A 94 1.23 9.22 8.36
N TYR A 95 0.82 8.97 9.60
CA TYR A 95 -0.48 9.39 10.13
C TYR A 95 -0.57 10.92 10.27
N GLU A 96 0.45 11.56 10.87
CA GLU A 96 0.54 13.03 11.00
C GLU A 96 0.52 13.75 9.64
N GLN A 97 1.08 13.14 8.61
CA GLN A 97 1.09 13.67 7.23
C GLN A 97 -0.18 13.35 6.44
N HIS A 98 -1.18 12.72 7.07
CA HIS A 98 -2.41 12.28 6.42
C HIS A 98 -2.17 11.38 5.19
N ILE A 99 -1.10 10.58 5.21
CA ILE A 99 -0.82 9.62 4.13
C ILE A 99 -1.91 8.56 4.09
N PHE A 100 -2.36 8.07 5.24
CA PHE A 100 -3.51 7.18 5.36
C PHE A 100 -4.50 7.70 6.39
#